data_AF-A0AB36XUS3-F1
#
_entry.id   AF-A0AB36XUS3-F1
#
_cell.length_a   1.000
_cell.length_b   1.000
_cell.length_c   1.000
_cell.angle_alpha   90.00
_cell.angle_beta   90.00
_cell.angle_gamma   90.00
#
_symmetry.space_group_name_H-M   'P 1'
#
loop_
_entity.id
_entity.type
_entity.pdbx_description
1 polymer ?
#
loop_
_entity_poly.entity_id
_entity_poly.type
_entity_poly.pdbx_seq_one_letter_code
_entity_poly.pdbx_strand_id
1 'polypeptide(L)'
;ECSCNGTQRYRGRRELETYWGPKLNAFSSAGFGLEEIHPAPNGIDLEYSVAGALRVRASFRFSAEGKIYSTLCEPAQQGSHDCCAC
;
A
#
# COMPACT_ATOMS: atom_id res chain seq x y z
N GLU A 1 11.71 -3.91 -5.14
CA GLU A 1 11.44 -4.73 -3.95
C GLU A 1 10.05 -4.38 -3.43
N CYS A 2 9.32 -5.34 -2.86
CA CYS A 2 8.03 -5.12 -2.21
C CYS A 2 8.05 -5.76 -0.83
N SER A 3 7.56 -5.07 0.19
CA SER A 3 7.34 -5.61 1.53
C SER A 3 5.93 -5.26 1.97
N CYS A 4 5.00 -6.19 1.81
CA CYS A 4 3.61 -5.99 2.15
C CYS A 4 3.14 -7.26 2.85
N ASN A 5 2.55 -7.14 4.06
CA ASN A 5 2.22 -8.21 5.02
C ASN A 5 3.32 -8.55 6.07
N GLY A 6 4.09 -7.55 6.50
CA GLY A 6 4.81 -7.54 7.79
C GLY A 6 6.19 -8.20 7.86
N THR A 7 6.48 -9.26 7.08
CA THR A 7 7.76 -9.99 7.25
C THR A 7 8.44 -10.43 5.96
N GLN A 8 7.69 -10.63 4.88
CA GLN A 8 8.25 -11.14 3.63
C GLN A 8 8.67 -9.98 2.71
N ARG A 9 9.96 -9.95 2.34
CA ARG A 9 10.47 -9.05 1.30
C ARG A 9 10.53 -9.80 -0.03
N TYR A 10 9.78 -9.33 -1.01
CA TYR A 10 9.76 -9.86 -2.37
C TYR A 10 10.71 -9.06 -3.28
N ARG A 11 11.62 -9.75 -3.97
CA ARG A 11 12.64 -9.16 -4.85
C ARG A 11 12.52 -9.65 -6.29
N GLY A 12 12.66 -8.70 -7.21
CA GLY A 12 12.61 -8.98 -8.65
C GLY A 12 11.20 -9.25 -9.18
N ARG A 13 11.07 -9.27 -10.51
CA ARG A 13 9.75 -9.38 -11.18
C ARG A 13 9.03 -10.69 -10.87
N ARG A 14 9.75 -11.81 -10.79
CA ARG A 14 9.16 -13.15 -10.60
C ARG A 14 8.48 -13.31 -9.24
N GLU A 15 9.11 -12.86 -8.17
CA GLU A 15 8.51 -12.92 -6.83
C GLU A 15 7.33 -11.98 -6.69
N LEU A 16 7.43 -10.78 -7.29
CA LEU A 16 6.32 -9.84 -7.36
C LEU A 16 5.13 -10.41 -8.13
N GLU A 17 5.36 -11.03 -9.28
CA GLU A 17 4.32 -11.69 -10.07
C GLU A 17 3.64 -12.81 -9.29
N THR A 18 4.43 -13.63 -8.57
CA THR A 18 3.89 -14.70 -7.71
C THR A 18 3.04 -14.13 -6.57
N TYR A 19 3.47 -13.01 -5.97
CA TYR A 19 2.74 -12.34 -4.91
C TYR A 19 1.44 -11.69 -5.39
N TRP A 20 1.48 -10.99 -6.52
CA TRP A 20 0.35 -10.22 -7.04
C TRP A 20 -0.64 -11.06 -7.84
N GLY A 21 -0.18 -12.10 -8.54
CA GLY A 21 -1.00 -12.91 -9.44
C GLY A 21 -2.32 -13.38 -8.82
N PRO A 22 -2.32 -14.06 -7.67
CA PRO A 22 -3.55 -14.50 -7.00
C PRO A 22 -4.45 -13.33 -6.56
N LYS A 23 -3.86 -12.20 -6.14
CA LYS A 23 -4.59 -11.03 -5.63
C LYS A 23 -5.27 -10.24 -6.75
N LEU A 24 -4.67 -10.18 -7.92
CA LEU A 24 -5.21 -9.51 -9.11
C LEU A 24 -6.23 -10.37 -9.84
N ASN A 25 -6.11 -11.70 -9.75
CA ASN A 25 -7.08 -12.63 -10.36
C ASN A 25 -8.35 -12.81 -9.53
N ALA A 26 -8.33 -12.44 -8.25
CA ALA A 26 -9.51 -12.44 -7.40
C ALA A 26 -10.38 -11.22 -7.72
N PHE A 27 -11.58 -11.45 -8.25
CA PHE A 27 -12.56 -10.39 -8.41
C PHE A 27 -12.96 -9.83 -7.03
N SER A 28 -12.86 -8.51 -6.86
CA SER A 28 -13.31 -7.79 -5.69
C SER A 28 -14.30 -6.72 -6.12
N SER A 29 -15.52 -6.75 -5.56
CA SER A 29 -16.47 -5.64 -5.67
C SER A 29 -16.09 -4.48 -4.74
N ALA A 30 -15.24 -4.74 -3.74
CA ALA A 30 -14.65 -3.72 -2.90
C ALA A 30 -13.60 -2.95 -3.70
N GLY A 31 -13.89 -1.67 -3.93
CA GLY A 31 -12.94 -0.71 -4.50
C GLY A 31 -11.89 -0.27 -3.48
N PHE A 32 -10.90 0.45 -4.00
CA PHE A 32 -9.89 1.13 -3.21
C PHE A 32 -10.24 2.62 -3.13
N GLY A 33 -10.34 3.16 -1.92
CA GLY A 33 -10.46 4.59 -1.67
C GLY A 33 -9.07 5.21 -1.53
N LEU A 34 -8.79 6.28 -2.25
CA LEU A 34 -7.58 7.07 -2.05
C LEU A 34 -7.85 8.06 -0.91
N GLU A 35 -7.15 7.92 0.22
CA GLU A 35 -7.37 8.78 1.38
C GLU A 35 -6.40 9.97 1.35
N GLU A 36 -5.10 9.70 1.24
CA GLU A 36 -4.08 10.76 1.31
C GLU A 36 -2.82 10.42 0.53
N ILE A 37 -2.18 11.44 -0.06
CA ILE A 37 -0.87 11.30 -0.71
C ILE A 37 0.06 12.37 -0.15
N HIS A 38 1.17 11.92 0.43
CA HIS A 38 2.25 12.77 0.91
C HIS A 38 3.49 12.60 0.05
N PRO A 39 4.05 13.70 -0.48
CA PRO A 39 5.39 13.68 -1.06
C PRO A 39 6.42 13.22 -0.01
N ALA A 40 7.38 12.40 -0.43
CA ALA A 40 8.46 11.97 0.42
C ALA A 40 9.78 11.95 -0.37
N PRO A 41 10.95 11.88 0.29
CA PRO A 41 12.23 11.84 -0.43
C PRO A 41 12.25 10.68 -1.42
N ASN A 42 12.48 10.99 -2.70
CA ASN A 42 12.51 10.05 -3.80
C ASN A 42 11.22 9.21 -3.93
N GLY A 43 10.05 9.75 -3.59
CA GLY A 43 8.85 8.91 -3.51
C GLY A 43 7.58 9.60 -3.05
N ILE A 44 6.61 8.76 -2.70
CA ILE A 44 5.37 9.17 -2.04
C ILE A 44 5.05 8.17 -0.92
N ASP A 45 4.34 8.67 0.09
CA ASP A 45 3.58 7.86 1.02
C ASP A 45 2.10 8.05 0.70
N LEU A 46 1.40 6.95 0.48
CA LEU A 46 0.01 6.86 0.08
C LEU A 46 -0.78 6.17 1.19
N GLU A 47 -1.89 6.75 1.64
CA GLU A 47 -2.90 6.03 2.41
C GLU A 47 -4.09 5.70 1.51
N TYR A 48 -4.50 4.43 1.53
CA TYR A 48 -5.69 3.96 0.83
C TYR A 48 -6.53 3.04 1.71
N SER A 49 -7.83 3.03 1.47
CA SER A 49 -8.78 2.13 2.14
C SER A 49 -9.24 1.02 1.19
N VAL A 50 -9.47 -0.18 1.72
CA VAL A 50 -10.14 -1.28 1.02
C VAL A 50 -11.55 -1.39 1.58
N ALA A 51 -12.56 -1.33 0.70
CA ALA A 51 -13.97 -1.34 1.10
C ALA A 51 -14.34 -0.24 2.13
N GLY A 52 -13.59 0.86 2.18
CA GLY A 52 -13.79 1.94 3.16
C GLY A 52 -13.45 1.58 4.62
N ALA A 53 -12.91 0.38 4.89
CA ALA A 53 -12.68 -0.11 6.26
C ALA A 53 -11.21 -0.36 6.57
N LEU A 54 -10.51 -1.11 5.71
CA LEU A 54 -9.11 -1.46 5.95
C LEU A 54 -8.20 -0.38 5.38
N ARG A 55 -7.60 0.44 6.24
CA ARG A 55 -6.62 1.45 5.83
C ARG A 55 -5.22 0.89 5.76
N VAL A 56 -4.56 1.13 4.63
CA VAL A 56 -3.21 0.67 4.33
C VAL A 56 -2.37 1.88 3.96
N ARG A 57 -1.20 2.01 4.58
CA ARG A 57 -0.18 2.95 4.17
C ARG A 57 0.79 2.23 3.23
N ALA A 58 0.96 2.76 2.03
CA ALA A 58 1.92 2.31 1.04
C ALA A 58 2.98 3.39 0.76
N SER A 59 4.25 3.07 0.96
CA SER A 59 5.37 3.92 0.57
C SER A 59 5.95 3.43 -0.75
N PHE A 60 6.01 4.30 -1.74
CA PHE A 60 6.65 4.05 -3.03
C PHE A 60 7.92 4.88 -3.16
N ARG A 61 9.02 4.25 -3.57
CA ARG A 61 10.27 4.94 -3.89
C ARG A 61 10.58 4.81 -5.37
N PHE A 62 10.93 5.92 -5.99
CA PHE A 62 11.16 6.07 -7.42
C PHE A 62 12.65 6.17 -7.74
N SER A 63 13.07 5.55 -8.84
CA SER A 63 14.39 5.76 -9.42
C SER A 63 14.47 7.13 -10.09
N ALA A 64 15.66 7.55 -10.50
CA ALA A 64 15.85 8.76 -11.30
C ALA A 64 15.04 8.76 -12.62
N GLU A 65 14.67 7.57 -13.11
CA GLU A 65 13.85 7.37 -14.31
C GLU A 65 12.33 7.36 -14.00
N GLY A 66 11.94 7.61 -12.75
CA GLY A 66 10.54 7.62 -12.31
C GLY A 66 9.92 6.23 -12.15
N LYS A 67 10.72 5.15 -12.08
CA LYS A 67 10.21 3.78 -11.87
C LYS A 67 10.17 3.43 -10.40
N ILE A 68 9.14 2.73 -9.96
CA ILE A 68 9.07 2.20 -8.59
C ILE A 68 10.16 1.14 -8.41
N TYR A 69 11.16 1.42 -7.56
CA TYR A 69 12.18 0.45 -7.19
C TYR A 69 11.91 -0.21 -5.83
N SER A 70 11.11 0.43 -4.98
CA SER A 70 10.73 -0.07 -3.66
C SER A 70 9.28 0.26 -3.32
N THR A 71 8.57 -0.73 -2.76
CA THR A 71 7.22 -0.60 -2.20
C THR A 71 7.20 -1.20 -0.79
N LEU A 72 6.64 -0.47 0.17
CA LEU A 72 6.37 -0.96 1.52
C LEU A 72 4.88 -0.75 1.79
N CYS A 73 4.17 -1.78 2.25
CA CYS A 73 2.78 -1.64 2.71
C CYS A 73 2.67 -2.07 4.17
N GLU A 74 2.04 -1.22 4.97
CA GLU A 74 1.81 -1.44 6.39
C GLU A 74 0.37 -1.07 6.72
N PRO A 75 -0.27 -1.72 7.72
CA PRO A 75 -1.54 -1.22 8.24
C PRO A 75 -1.38 0.24 8.64
N ALA A 76 -2.26 1.11 8.15
CA ALA A 76 -2.28 2.47 8.67
C ALA A 76 -2.67 2.39 10.15
N GLN A 77 -2.01 3.17 11.01
CA GLN A 77 -2.46 3.33 12.39
C GLN A 77 -3.91 3.81 12.34
N GLN A 78 -4.86 2.95 12.72
CA GLN A 78 -6.24 3.36 12.90
C GLN A 78 -6.22 4.41 14.00
N GLY A 79 -6.25 5.69 13.62
CA GLY A 79 -6.46 6.77 14.56
C GLY A 79 -7.73 6.43 15.35
N SER A 80 -7.58 6.27 16.65
CA SER A 80 -8.68 6.32 17.61
C SER A 80 -9.28 7.72 17.57
N HIS A 81 -10.05 8.01 16.52
CA HIS A 81 -10.71 9.29 16.34
C HIS A 81 -12.06 9.03 15.66
N ASP A 82 -13.00 8.53 16.45
CA ASP A 82 -14.37 9.06 16.57
C ASP A 82 -15.19 8.14 17.50
N CYS A 83 -15.04 8.30 18.82
CA CYS A 83 -16.10 7.97 19.78
C CYS A 83 -15.83 8.63 21.14
N CYS A 84 -15.81 9.96 21.17
CA CYS A 84 -16.08 10.76 22.37
C CYS A 84 -16.31 12.21 21.96
N ALA A 85 -17.59 12.59 21.78
CA ALA A 85 -18.16 13.87 22.22
C ALA A 85 -19.55 14.07 21.58
N CYS A 86 -20.60 13.80 22.35
CA CYS A 86 -21.75 14.68 22.63
C CYS A 86 -22.64 13.97 23.66
#